data_AF-A0A967I4B5-F1
#
_entry.id   AF-A0A967I4B5-F1
#
_cell.length_a   1.000
_cell.length_b   1.000
_cell.length_c   1.000
_cell.angle_alpha   90.00
_cell.angle_beta   90.00
_cell.angle_gamma   90.00
#
_symmetry.space_group_name_H-M   'P 1'
#
loop_
_entity.id
_entity.type
_entity.pdbx_description
1 polymer ?
#
loop_
_entity_poly.entity_id
_entity_poly.type
_entity_poly.pdbx_seq_one_letter_code
_entity_poly.pdbx_strand_id
1 'polypeptide(L)'
;NKQWQKIDQPIDILIQVNLGGEESKSGTDEGQLEQLVRQVADLPMLKIRGLMTLPPWFDDPEDVRPFFRRLKELSDAIARLNIPGVEMKELSMGMSHDFAVAIEEGA
;
A
#
# COMPACT_ATOMS: atom_id res chain seq x y z
N ASN A 1 -22.65 14.53 6.47
CA ASN A 1 -21.55 15.18 7.22
C ASN A 1 -20.21 14.87 6.57
N LYS A 2 -19.77 15.70 5.61
CA LYS A 2 -18.46 15.55 4.94
C LYS A 2 -17.42 16.40 5.70
N GLN A 3 -16.83 15.86 6.76
CA GLN A 3 -15.85 16.57 7.61
C GLN A 3 -14.55 16.94 6.87
N TRP A 4 -14.24 16.25 5.77
CA TRP A 4 -13.01 16.41 4.97
C TRP A 4 -12.91 17.76 4.25
N GLN A 5 -14.02 18.46 4.01
CA GLN A 5 -14.03 19.80 3.39
C GLN A 5 -13.49 20.91 4.30
N LYS A 6 -13.23 20.63 5.58
CA LYS A 6 -12.68 21.60 6.53
C LYS A 6 -11.15 21.63 6.55
N ILE A 7 -10.50 20.65 5.90
CA ILE A 7 -9.05 20.58 5.75
C ILE A 7 -8.76 21.10 4.35
N ASP A 8 -8.20 22.30 4.23
CA ASP A 8 -7.92 22.96 2.94
C ASP A 8 -6.63 22.43 2.28
N GLN A 9 -6.25 21.19 2.60
CA GLN A 9 -5.01 20.56 2.16
C GLN A 9 -5.27 19.12 1.74
N PRO A 10 -4.69 18.67 0.61
CA PRO A 10 -4.72 17.26 0.21
C PRO A 10 -4.10 16.38 1.30
N ILE A 11 -4.74 15.24 1.56
CA ILE A 11 -4.29 14.25 2.55
C ILE A 11 -3.49 13.18 1.84
N ASP A 12 -2.28 12.93 2.33
CA ASP A 12 -1.43 11.85 1.88
C ASP A 12 -1.94 10.51 2.45
N ILE A 13 -2.07 9.51 1.58
CA ILE A 13 -2.60 8.19 1.92
C ILE A 13 -1.76 7.06 1.33
N LEU A 14 -1.86 5.89 1.96
CA LEU A 14 -1.33 4.62 1.43
C LEU A 14 -2.51 3.71 1.07
N ILE A 15 -2.34 2.91 0.00
CA ILE A 15 -3.33 1.91 -0.37
C ILE A 15 -2.95 0.56 0.24
N GLN A 16 -3.85 -0.01 1.03
CA GLN A 16 -3.66 -1.33 1.62
C GLN A 16 -3.98 -2.45 0.62
N VAL A 17 -3.00 -3.30 0.36
CA VAL A 17 -3.11 -4.47 -0.52
C VAL A 17 -3.16 -5.73 0.35
N ASN A 18 -4.20 -6.54 0.15
CA ASN A 18 -4.30 -7.83 0.81
C ASN A 18 -3.49 -8.87 0.01
N LEU A 19 -2.25 -9.10 0.40
CA LEU A 19 -1.38 -10.12 -0.20
C LEU A 19 -1.48 -11.48 0.51
N GLY A 20 -2.09 -11.52 1.70
CA GLY A 20 -2.26 -12.73 2.51
C GLY A 20 -3.40 -13.64 2.06
N GLY A 21 -4.29 -13.16 1.17
CA GLY A 21 -5.46 -13.92 0.72
C GLY A 21 -6.46 -14.26 1.83
N GLU A 22 -6.30 -13.66 3.03
CA GLU A 22 -7.22 -13.87 4.14
C GLU A 22 -8.50 -13.10 3.87
N GLU A 23 -9.61 -13.80 3.58
CA GLU A 23 -10.95 -13.19 3.38
C GLU A 23 -11.39 -12.31 4.56
N SER A 24 -10.79 -12.54 5.74
CA SER A 24 -11.05 -11.78 6.96
C SER A 24 -10.32 -10.44 7.04
N LYS A 25 -9.36 -10.15 6.15
CA LYS A 25 -8.55 -8.92 6.19
C LYS A 25 -8.99 -7.91 5.13
N SER A 26 -9.13 -6.66 5.55
CA SER A 26 -9.43 -5.52 4.70
C SER A 26 -8.28 -5.22 3.72
N GLY A 27 -8.61 -4.83 2.48
CA GLY A 27 -7.63 -4.43 1.47
C GLY A 27 -8.17 -4.68 0.06
N THR A 28 -7.49 -4.12 -0.95
CA THR A 28 -7.78 -4.47 -2.34
C THR A 28 -6.94 -5.68 -2.75
N ASP A 29 -7.53 -6.58 -3.53
CA ASP A 29 -6.77 -7.64 -4.20
C ASP A 29 -5.83 -7.05 -5.26
N GLU A 30 -4.75 -7.74 -5.55
CA GLU A 30 -3.76 -7.32 -6.55
C GLU A 30 -4.40 -7.02 -7.91
N GLY A 31 -5.38 -7.83 -8.32
CA GLY A 31 -6.10 -7.67 -9.59
C GLY A 31 -7.02 -6.45 -9.64
N GLN A 32 -7.34 -5.83 -8.49
CA GLN A 32 -8.18 -4.64 -8.39
C GLN A 32 -7.38 -3.38 -8.01
N LEU A 33 -6.11 -3.54 -7.64
CA LEU A 33 -5.25 -2.45 -7.15
C LEU A 33 -5.17 -1.29 -8.14
N GLU A 34 -4.87 -1.55 -9.40
CA GLU A 34 -4.75 -0.48 -10.40
C GLU A 34 -6.06 0.30 -10.55
N GLN A 35 -7.19 -0.41 -10.63
CA GLN A 35 -8.50 0.22 -10.76
C GLN A 35 -8.79 1.11 -9.55
N LEU A 36 -8.51 0.63 -8.33
CA LEU A 36 -8.68 1.41 -7.12
C LEU A 36 -7.78 2.65 -7.11
N VAL A 37 -6.50 2.50 -7.45
CA VAL A 37 -5.55 3.62 -7.52
C VAL A 37 -6.08 4.71 -8.45
N ARG A 38 -6.61 4.35 -9.63
CA ARG A 38 -7.19 5.31 -10.58
C ARG A 38 -8.41 6.03 -9.99
N GLN A 39 -9.33 5.28 -9.39
CA GLN A 39 -10.53 5.85 -8.78
C GLN A 39 -10.21 6.79 -7.62
N VAL A 40 -9.19 6.47 -6.83
CA VAL A 40 -8.76 7.31 -5.70
C VAL A 40 -7.96 8.51 -6.17
N ALA A 41 -7.17 8.39 -7.24
CA ALA A 41 -6.44 9.50 -7.85
C ALA A 41 -7.37 10.59 -8.41
N ASP A 42 -8.60 10.24 -8.80
CA ASP A 42 -9.63 11.21 -9.21
C ASP A 42 -10.19 12.04 -8.03
N LEU A 43 -9.87 11.70 -6.78
CA LEU A 43 -10.32 12.44 -5.61
C LEU A 43 -9.33 13.58 -5.31
N PRO A 44 -9.71 14.86 -5.53
CA PRO A 44 -8.76 15.98 -5.50
C PRO A 44 -8.14 16.27 -4.14
N MET A 45 -8.74 15.74 -3.07
CA MET A 45 -8.27 15.91 -1.69
C MET A 45 -7.38 14.76 -1.21
N LEU A 46 -7.09 13.77 -2.06
CA LEU A 46 -6.26 12.62 -1.71
C LEU A 46 -5.02 12.57 -2.61
N LYS A 47 -3.89 12.22 -2.01
CA LYS A 47 -2.65 11.95 -2.73
C LYS A 47 -2.13 10.59 -2.32
N ILE A 48 -2.00 9.69 -3.28
CA ILE A 48 -1.46 8.36 -3.01
C ILE A 48 0.06 8.49 -2.95
N ARG A 49 0.66 8.08 -1.82
CA ARG A 49 2.11 8.13 -1.57
C ARG A 49 2.81 6.78 -1.61
N GLY A 50 2.03 5.71 -1.65
CA GLY A 50 2.59 4.38 -1.54
C GLY A 50 1.55 3.30 -1.30
N LEU A 51 2.07 2.12 -0.98
CA LEU A 51 1.27 0.95 -0.64
C LEU A 51 1.57 0.53 0.80
N MET A 52 0.62 -0.18 1.41
CA MET A 52 0.87 -0.92 2.64
C MET A 52 0.39 -2.36 2.50
N THR A 53 0.97 -3.26 3.27
CA THR A 53 0.43 -4.62 3.43
C THR A 53 0.59 -5.09 4.87
N LEU A 54 -0.33 -5.97 5.28
CA LEU A 54 -0.31 -6.62 6.59
C LEU A 54 -0.23 -8.14 6.35
N PRO A 55 0.98 -8.71 6.28
CA PRO A 55 1.14 -10.14 6.05
C PRO A 55 0.49 -10.95 7.19
N PRO A 56 0.21 -12.25 6.95
CA PRO A 56 -0.11 -13.18 8.03
C PRO A 56 0.98 -13.21 9.10
N TRP A 57 0.63 -13.70 10.29
CA TRP A 57 1.63 -14.01 11.31
C TRP A 57 2.41 -15.27 10.90
N PHE A 58 3.73 -15.22 10.96
CA PHE A 58 4.62 -16.35 10.75
C PHE A 58 5.60 -16.48 11.93
N ASP A 59 6.02 -17.70 12.23
CA ASP A 59 7.02 -17.97 13.26
C ASP A 59 8.44 -17.62 12.77
N ASP A 60 8.72 -17.76 11.47
CA ASP A 60 9.95 -17.32 10.83
C ASP A 60 9.73 -15.96 10.13
N PRO A 61 10.45 -14.89 10.52
CA PRO A 61 10.40 -13.60 9.83
C PRO A 61 10.76 -13.69 8.34
N GLU A 62 11.52 -14.68 7.88
CA GLU A 62 11.81 -14.84 6.46
C GLU A 62 10.57 -15.20 5.63
N ASP A 63 9.55 -15.80 6.25
CA ASP A 63 8.29 -16.14 5.58
C ASP A 63 7.46 -14.89 5.21
N VAL A 64 7.73 -13.72 5.80
CA VAL A 64 7.10 -12.45 5.37
C VAL A 64 7.75 -11.85 4.12
N ARG A 65 8.99 -12.23 3.80
CA ARG A 65 9.78 -11.65 2.71
C ARG A 65 9.08 -11.70 1.34
N PRO A 66 8.40 -12.80 0.94
CA PRO A 66 7.66 -12.85 -0.32
C PRO A 66 6.57 -11.78 -0.42
N PHE A 67 5.91 -11.44 0.69
CA PHE A 67 4.86 -10.42 0.72
C PHE A 67 5.44 -9.01 0.53
N PHE A 68 6.57 -8.72 1.16
CA PHE A 68 7.25 -7.42 1.01
C PHE A 68 7.81 -7.23 -0.39
N ARG A 69 8.44 -8.28 -0.96
CA ARG A 69 8.85 -8.30 -2.37
C ARG A 69 7.69 -8.03 -3.29
N ARG A 70 6.57 -8.71 -3.06
CA ARG A 70 5.39 -8.55 -3.90
C ARG A 70 4.80 -7.14 -3.80
N LEU A 71 4.76 -6.56 -2.61
CA LEU A 71 4.33 -5.16 -2.42
C LEU A 71 5.22 -4.18 -3.19
N LYS A 72 6.55 -4.40 -3.14
CA LYS A 72 7.52 -3.59 -3.90
C LYS A 72 7.30 -3.70 -5.40
N GLU A 73 7.11 -4.90 -5.93
CA GLU A 73 6.81 -5.12 -7.35
C GLU A 73 5.53 -4.40 -7.81
N LEU A 74 4.46 -4.47 -7.00
CA LEU A 74 3.21 -3.77 -7.26
C LEU A 74 3.39 -2.26 -7.23
N SER A 75 4.15 -1.75 -6.26
CA SER A 75 4.49 -0.33 -6.15
C SER A 75 5.23 0.16 -7.40
N ASP A 76 6.22 -0.59 -7.88
CA ASP A 76 6.96 -0.26 -9.11
C ASP A 76 6.09 -0.39 -10.37
N ALA A 77 5.16 -1.35 -10.40
CA ALA A 77 4.18 -1.46 -11.49
C ALA A 77 3.26 -0.23 -11.55
N ILE A 78 2.70 0.21 -10.41
CA ILE A 78 1.84 1.40 -10.37
C ILE A 78 2.64 2.68 -10.67
N ALA A 79 3.87 2.81 -10.16
CA ALA A 79 4.74 3.95 -10.45
C ALA A 79 4.93 4.15 -11.96
N ARG A 80 5.09 3.06 -12.72
CA ARG A 80 5.26 3.08 -14.18
C ARG A 80 4.03 3.55 -14.94
N LEU A 81 2.83 3.51 -14.34
CA LEU A 81 1.60 4.00 -14.95
C LEU A 81 1.55 5.54 -15.01
N ASN A 82 2.40 6.24 -14.26
CA ASN A 82 2.48 7.71 -14.24
C ASN A 82 1.12 8.40 -14.05
N ILE A 83 0.32 7.88 -13.10
CA ILE A 83 -1.03 8.41 -12.82
C ILE A 83 -0.90 9.76 -12.09
N PRO A 84 -1.56 10.84 -12.54
CA PRO A 84 -1.55 12.11 -11.84
C PRO A 84 -2.05 11.98 -10.40
N GLY A 85 -1.36 12.62 -9.44
CA GLY A 85 -1.72 12.54 -8.02
C GLY A 85 -1.27 11.26 -7.29
N VAL A 86 -0.52 10.39 -7.99
CA VAL A 86 0.04 9.16 -7.44
C VAL A 86 1.56 9.22 -7.46
N GLU A 87 2.17 9.02 -6.31
CA GLU A 87 3.62 8.85 -6.14
C GLU A 87 3.82 7.57 -5.33
N MET A 88 4.72 6.68 -5.77
CA MET A 88 5.00 5.41 -5.07
C MET A 88 6.34 5.51 -4.35
N LYS A 89 6.37 6.33 -3.29
CA LYS A 89 7.58 6.65 -2.51
C LYS A 89 7.67 5.87 -1.21
N GLU A 90 6.53 5.42 -0.68
CA GLU A 90 6.43 4.80 0.64
C GLU A 90 5.94 3.36 0.51
N LEU A 91 6.55 2.46 1.29
CA LEU A 91 6.09 1.09 1.48
C LEU A 91 5.91 0.85 2.97
N SER A 92 4.67 0.91 3.44
CA SER A 92 4.38 0.59 4.84
C SER A 92 4.25 -0.92 4.97
N MET A 93 5.34 -1.54 5.43
CA MET A 93 5.45 -2.98 5.63
C MET A 93 6.34 -3.26 6.83
N GLY A 94 6.01 -4.31 7.60
CA GLY A 94 6.69 -4.68 8.85
C GLY A 94 5.94 -4.25 10.11
N MET A 95 5.80 -5.17 11.06
CA MET A 95 5.50 -4.94 12.47
C MET A 95 6.81 -5.04 13.29
N SER A 96 6.74 -4.89 14.62
CA SER A 96 7.95 -4.89 15.47
C SER A 96 8.79 -6.18 15.40
N HIS A 97 8.25 -7.28 14.86
CA HIS A 97 8.89 -8.60 14.82
C HIS A 97 9.66 -8.88 13.52
N ASP A 98 9.31 -8.17 12.44
CA ASP A 98 9.70 -8.39 11.04
C ASP A 98 10.34 -7.14 10.41
N PHE A 99 10.65 -6.14 11.23
CA PHE A 99 11.24 -4.86 10.83
C PHE A 99 12.58 -4.98 10.07
N ALA A 100 13.42 -5.96 10.41
CA ALA A 100 14.70 -6.17 9.73
C ALA A 100 14.50 -6.60 8.26
N VAL A 101 13.57 -7.52 8.02
CA VAL A 101 13.23 -8.00 6.67
C VAL A 101 12.52 -6.90 5.87
N ALA A 102 11.70 -6.08 6.52
CA ALA A 102 11.05 -4.93 5.88
C ALA A 102 12.07 -3.90 5.36
N ILE A 103 13.10 -3.55 6.15
CA ILE A 103 14.15 -2.62 5.71
C ILE A 103 14.89 -3.17 4.49
N GLU A 104 15.27 -4.45 4.50
CA GLU A 104 16.00 -5.06 3.39
C GLU A 104 15.23 -5.04 2.07
N GLU A 105 13.90 -5.08 2.13
CA GLU A 105 13.03 -5.06 0.96
C GLU A 105 12.52 -3.64 0.59
N GLY A 106 13.02 -2.61 1.28
CA GLY A 106 12.86 -1.20 0.89
C GLY A 106 11.71 -0.45 1.56
N ALA A 107 11.38 -0.78 2.81
CA ALA A 107 10.52 0.02 3.67
C ALA A 107 11.10 1.42 3.97
#